data_AF-A0A813H5V1-F1
#
_entry.id   AF-A0A813H5V1-F1
#
_cell.length_a   1.000
_cell.length_b   1.000
_cell.length_c   1.000
_cell.angle_alpha   90.00
_cell.angle_beta   90.00
_cell.angle_gamma   90.00
#
_symmetry.space_group_name_H-M   'P 1'
#
loop_
_entity.id
_entity.type
_entity.pdbx_description
1 polymer ?
#
loop_
_entity_poly.entity_id
_entity_poly.type
_entity_poly.pdbx_seq_one_letter_code
_entity_poly.pdbx_strand_id
1 'polypeptide(L)'
;MGHHHPAALQRGTELLARAAQVPPAVISDSSLLDLHLGQWYLAWLGNRLENSSTPAAAGSKIDQAWVDKCCQVARHRAVSQQCGMAASSRLHSNVSAEVRRLLGRSELVQDELVIEDCLVVDIALPRLHVLIEVDGSSHFITRLRGAAVEATASKDQHLELCGASKFKRRLLQRLGWQVRSVEWHTWQRLGSNAQRSQHLRQLLASVGA
;
A
#
# COMPACT_ATOMS: atom_id res chain seq x y z
N MET A 1 -7.55 23.97 2.67
CA MET A 1 -7.56 24.40 4.08
C MET A 1 -7.62 23.15 4.95
N GLY A 2 -6.49 22.77 5.55
CA GLY A 2 -6.37 21.55 6.33
C GLY A 2 -6.87 21.75 7.75
N HIS A 3 -8.04 21.20 8.06
CA HIS A 3 -8.48 21.04 9.44
C HIS A 3 -7.83 19.79 10.03
N HIS A 4 -6.52 19.82 10.29
CA HIS A 4 -5.99 18.95 11.32
C HIS A 4 -6.49 19.51 12.64
N HIS A 5 -7.56 18.92 13.16
CA HIS A 5 -8.16 19.32 14.41
C HIS A 5 -7.07 19.31 15.49
N PRO A 6 -6.83 20.40 16.23
CA PRO A 6 -5.80 20.47 17.28
C PRO A 6 -5.86 19.29 18.26
N ALA A 7 -7.07 18.78 18.52
CA ALA A 7 -7.26 17.58 19.34
C ALA A 7 -6.62 16.30 18.75
N ALA A 8 -6.51 16.14 17.43
CA ALA A 8 -5.86 14.98 16.83
C ALA A 8 -4.34 15.00 17.07
N LEU A 9 -3.73 16.18 16.98
CA LEU A 9 -2.30 16.37 17.30
C LEU A 9 -2.05 16.14 18.79
N GLN A 10 -2.86 16.74 19.66
CA GLN A 10 -2.79 16.53 21.11
C GLN A 10 -2.94 15.05 21.47
N ARG A 11 -3.93 14.38 20.87
CA ARG A 11 -4.15 12.95 21.11
C ARG A 11 -2.98 12.09 20.64
N GLY A 12 -2.35 12.44 19.51
CA GLY A 12 -1.11 11.83 19.06
C GLY A 12 0.00 11.96 20.11
N THR A 13 0.24 13.18 20.60
CA THR A 13 1.23 13.46 21.66
C THR A 13 0.97 12.68 22.95
N GLU A 14 -0.29 12.59 23.39
CA GLU A 14 -0.66 11.82 24.59
C GLU A 14 -0.40 10.31 24.45
N LEU A 15 -0.75 9.73 23.29
CA LEU A 15 -0.48 8.31 23.01
C LEU A 15 1.02 8.02 23.03
N LEU A 16 1.85 8.96 22.60
CA LEU A 16 3.31 8.84 22.58
C LEU A 16 3.94 8.98 23.97
N ALA A 17 3.44 9.92 24.79
CA ALA A 17 3.90 10.04 26.17
C ALA A 17 3.60 8.75 26.96
N ARG A 18 2.44 8.15 26.72
CA ARG A 18 2.08 6.82 27.27
C ARG A 18 3.00 5.73 26.72
N ALA A 19 3.23 5.72 25.42
CA ALA A 19 4.13 4.77 24.76
C ALA A 19 5.56 4.79 25.31
N ALA A 20 6.10 5.98 25.60
CA ALA A 20 7.45 6.15 26.14
C ALA A 20 7.60 5.66 27.59
N GLN A 21 6.48 5.49 28.31
CA GLN A 21 6.45 5.01 29.69
C GLN A 21 6.27 3.50 29.81
N VAL A 22 5.97 2.79 28.71
CA VAL A 22 5.81 1.33 28.72
C VAL A 22 7.18 0.66 28.81
N PRO A 23 7.48 -0.11 29.88
CA PRO A 23 8.73 -0.82 30.01
C PRO A 23 8.87 -1.90 28.92
N PRO A 24 10.08 -2.12 28.36
CA PRO A 24 10.32 -3.10 27.30
C PRO A 24 10.05 -4.57 27.70
N ALA A 25 9.66 -4.86 28.95
CA ALA A 25 9.36 -6.21 29.42
C ALA A 25 7.87 -6.59 29.38
N VAL A 26 6.95 -5.66 29.09
CA VAL A 26 5.49 -5.91 29.01
C VAL A 26 5.05 -5.88 27.55
N ILE A 27 5.66 -6.72 26.71
CA ILE A 27 5.43 -6.75 25.25
C ILE A 27 4.37 -7.81 24.92
N SER A 28 3.13 -7.52 25.31
CA SER A 28 1.95 -7.98 24.57
C SER A 28 1.23 -6.78 23.91
N ASP A 29 1.31 -5.59 24.52
CA ASP A 29 0.78 -4.32 24.01
C ASP A 29 1.69 -3.57 23.02
N SER A 30 2.97 -3.99 22.87
CA SER A 30 3.92 -3.38 21.91
C SER A 30 3.41 -3.42 20.47
N SER A 31 2.67 -4.47 20.10
CA SER A 31 2.18 -4.64 18.73
C SER A 31 1.17 -3.56 18.30
N LEU A 32 0.33 -3.09 19.22
CA LEU A 32 -0.67 -2.04 18.97
C LEU A 32 -0.03 -0.67 18.89
N LEU A 33 0.90 -0.37 19.80
CA LEU A 33 1.67 0.85 19.74
C LEU A 33 2.48 0.94 18.44
N ASP A 34 3.17 -0.14 18.07
CA ASP A 34 3.95 -0.20 16.83
C ASP A 34 3.06 -0.05 15.59
N LEU A 35 1.85 -0.60 15.63
CA LEU A 35 0.84 -0.37 14.60
C LEU A 35 0.50 1.11 14.46
N HIS A 36 0.23 1.79 15.57
CA HIS A 36 -0.12 3.20 15.56
C HIS A 36 1.04 4.08 15.09
N LEU A 37 2.27 3.82 15.54
CA LEU A 37 3.45 4.56 15.10
C LEU A 37 3.69 4.41 13.59
N GLY A 38 3.57 3.19 13.06
CA GLY A 38 3.65 2.95 11.62
C GLY A 38 2.55 3.67 10.83
N GLN A 39 1.30 3.66 11.34
CA GLN A 39 0.19 4.40 10.71
C GLN A 39 0.42 5.92 10.70
N TRP A 40 0.97 6.47 11.79
CA TRP A 40 1.33 7.89 11.86
C TRP A 40 2.41 8.26 10.86
N TYR A 41 3.42 7.41 10.66
CA TYR A 41 4.43 7.63 9.62
C TYR A 41 3.80 7.71 8.23
N LEU A 42 2.91 6.77 7.89
CA LEU A 42 2.23 6.75 6.60
C LEU A 42 1.33 7.99 6.40
N ALA A 43 0.64 8.43 7.45
CA ALA A 43 -0.17 9.65 7.41
C ALA A 43 0.70 10.91 7.21
N TRP A 44 1.82 11.01 7.93
CA TRP A 44 2.81 12.08 7.75
C TRP A 44 3.39 12.08 6.33
N LEU A 45 3.76 10.91 5.81
CA LEU A 45 4.28 10.76 4.46
C LEU A 45 3.26 11.22 3.41
N GLY A 46 2.00 10.81 3.56
CA GLY A 46 0.91 11.28 2.69
C GLY A 46 0.73 12.79 2.74
N ASN A 47 0.71 13.38 3.93
CA ASN A 47 0.63 14.82 4.10
C ASN A 47 1.81 15.56 3.45
N ARG A 48 3.04 15.03 3.59
CA ARG A 48 4.26 15.58 2.97
C ARG A 48 4.18 15.56 1.45
N LEU A 49 3.76 14.43 0.88
CA LEU A 49 3.68 14.21 -0.57
C LEU A 49 2.50 14.95 -1.23
N GLU A 50 1.41 15.18 -0.51
CA GLU A 50 0.23 15.89 -1.01
C GLU A 50 0.40 17.41 -0.96
N ASN A 51 1.10 17.94 0.05
CA ASN A 51 1.25 19.39 0.27
C ASN A 51 2.55 20.00 -0.27
N SER A 52 3.41 19.23 -0.92
CA SER A 52 4.69 19.70 -1.49
C SER A 52 4.57 20.83 -2.52
N SER A 53 3.36 21.13 -3.01
CA SER A 53 3.06 22.23 -3.93
C SER A 53 2.55 23.51 -3.26
N THR A 54 2.35 23.51 -1.94
CA THR A 54 1.83 24.67 -1.19
C THR A 54 2.87 25.16 -0.19
N PRO A 55 3.29 26.45 -0.25
CA PRO A 55 4.21 27.00 0.75
C PRO A 55 3.60 26.84 2.14
N ALA A 56 4.39 26.23 3.04
CA ALA A 56 3.98 25.76 4.35
C ALA A 56 3.07 26.75 5.09
N ALA A 57 1.78 26.44 5.13
CA ALA A 57 0.84 27.15 5.97
C ALA A 57 1.13 26.78 7.44
N ALA A 58 1.87 27.67 8.10
CA ALA A 58 1.88 27.97 9.53
C ALA A 58 2.04 26.80 10.54
N GLY A 59 3.21 26.75 11.18
CA GLY A 59 3.20 27.05 12.63
C GLY A 59 3.77 26.01 13.61
N SER A 60 3.89 24.73 13.25
CA SER A 60 4.59 23.77 14.11
C SER A 60 5.62 22.99 13.30
N LYS A 61 6.90 23.16 13.67
CA LYS A 61 7.93 22.21 13.25
C LYS A 61 7.55 20.89 13.92
N ILE A 62 7.11 19.91 13.12
CA ILE A 62 6.96 18.54 13.59
C ILE A 62 8.32 18.11 14.13
N ASP A 63 8.33 17.50 15.31
CA ASP A 63 9.55 16.98 15.92
C ASP A 63 10.18 15.91 15.02
N GLN A 64 11.41 16.15 14.57
CA GLN A 64 12.11 15.23 13.68
C GLN A 64 12.40 13.89 14.36
N ALA A 65 12.72 13.91 15.66
CA ALA A 65 12.95 12.67 16.42
C ALA A 65 11.69 11.79 16.47
N TRP A 66 10.51 12.42 16.47
CA TRP A 66 9.24 11.70 16.38
C TRP A 66 9.04 11.05 15.01
N VAL A 67 9.31 11.79 13.92
CA VAL A 67 9.24 11.24 12.56
C VAL A 67 10.18 10.05 12.41
N ASP A 68 11.41 10.17 12.91
CA ASP A 68 12.42 9.12 12.81
C ASP A 68 12.00 7.84 13.56
N LYS A 69 11.42 7.98 14.76
CA LYS A 69 10.86 6.85 15.52
C LYS A 69 9.72 6.17 14.77
N CYS A 70 8.77 6.95 14.25
CA CYS A 70 7.65 6.41 13.46
C CYS A 70 8.16 5.71 12.18
N CYS A 71 9.17 6.27 11.52
CA CYS A 71 9.84 5.67 10.36
C CYS A 71 10.49 4.33 10.71
N GLN A 72 11.26 4.27 11.79
CA GLN A 72 11.92 3.04 12.23
C GLN A 72 10.92 1.91 12.48
N VAL A 73 9.79 2.22 13.13
CA VAL A 73 8.72 1.23 13.36
C VAL A 73 8.06 0.81 12.06
N ALA A 74 7.77 1.76 11.16
CA ALA A 74 7.21 1.45 9.86
C ALA A 74 8.14 0.53 9.03
N ARG A 75 9.45 0.79 9.08
CA ARG A 75 10.49 -0.05 8.47
C ARG A 75 10.56 -1.44 9.07
N HIS A 76 10.59 -1.53 10.41
CA HIS A 76 10.59 -2.82 11.08
C HIS A 76 9.36 -3.65 10.67
N ARG A 77 8.18 -3.03 10.55
CA ARG A 77 6.97 -3.70 10.08
C ARG A 77 7.03 -4.12 8.62
N ALA A 78 7.56 -3.28 7.74
CA ALA A 78 7.73 -3.63 6.32
C ALA A 78 8.66 -4.84 6.16
N VAL A 79 9.80 -4.84 6.86
CA VAL A 79 10.72 -5.99 6.89
C VAL A 79 10.06 -7.23 7.51
N SER A 80 9.31 -7.08 8.59
CA SER A 80 8.58 -8.19 9.21
C SER A 80 7.52 -8.78 8.28
N GLN A 81 6.89 -7.96 7.43
CA GLN A 81 5.96 -8.43 6.41
C GLN A 81 6.66 -9.24 5.31
N GLN A 82 7.89 -8.87 4.91
CA GLN A 82 8.69 -9.63 3.96
C GLN A 82 9.22 -10.95 4.55
N CYS A 83 9.66 -10.94 5.82
CA CYS A 83 10.24 -12.11 6.47
C CYS A 83 9.20 -13.08 7.05
N GLY A 84 7.97 -12.61 7.28
CA GLY A 84 6.88 -13.44 7.77
C GLY A 84 6.55 -14.51 6.75
N MET A 85 6.42 -15.77 7.19
CA MET A 85 5.96 -16.92 6.38
C MET A 85 4.52 -16.78 5.85
N ALA A 86 4.01 -15.57 5.62
CA ALA A 86 2.90 -15.33 4.72
C ALA A 86 3.43 -15.60 3.31
N ALA A 87 3.52 -16.90 2.97
CA ALA A 87 3.82 -17.39 1.64
C ALA A 87 3.10 -16.51 0.64
N SER A 88 3.86 -15.83 -0.23
CA SER A 88 3.37 -15.17 -1.44
C SER A 88 2.13 -15.91 -1.91
N SER A 89 0.99 -15.21 -1.92
CA SER A 89 -0.28 -15.87 -2.26
C SER A 89 -0.12 -16.58 -3.60
N ARG A 90 -0.83 -17.70 -3.82
CA ARG A 90 -0.77 -18.39 -5.12
C ARG A 90 -1.02 -17.43 -6.29
N LEU A 91 -1.85 -16.40 -6.08
CA LEU A 91 -2.08 -15.34 -7.05
C LEU A 91 -0.79 -14.54 -7.32
N HIS A 92 -0.13 -14.03 -6.28
CA HIS A 92 1.13 -13.28 -6.41
C HIS A 92 2.20 -14.08 -7.15
N SER A 93 2.47 -15.32 -6.73
CA SER A 93 3.47 -16.17 -7.41
C SER A 93 3.15 -16.41 -8.88
N ASN A 94 1.86 -16.62 -9.22
CA ASN A 94 1.43 -16.81 -10.61
C ASN A 94 1.61 -15.55 -11.45
N VAL A 95 1.23 -14.39 -10.93
CA VAL A 95 1.38 -13.11 -11.62
C VAL A 95 2.87 -12.80 -11.82
N SER A 96 3.67 -12.96 -10.77
CA SER A 96 5.11 -12.68 -10.83
C SER A 96 5.86 -13.60 -11.82
N ALA A 97 5.57 -14.90 -11.81
CA ALA A 97 6.13 -15.83 -12.78
C ALA A 97 5.76 -15.45 -14.23
N GLU A 98 4.52 -15.04 -14.46
CA GLU A 98 4.05 -14.65 -15.79
C GLU A 98 4.68 -13.31 -16.25
N VAL A 99 4.85 -12.34 -15.34
CA VAL A 99 5.58 -11.08 -15.64
C VAL A 99 7.02 -11.38 -16.03
N ARG A 100 7.74 -12.24 -15.28
CA ARG A 100 9.11 -12.66 -15.62
C ARG A 100 9.18 -13.32 -16.98
N ARG A 101 8.25 -14.24 -17.25
CA ARG A 101 8.15 -14.95 -18.52
C ARG A 101 7.92 -13.98 -19.70
N LEU A 102 7.08 -12.97 -19.52
CA LEU A 102 6.80 -11.96 -20.55
C LEU A 102 7.98 -11.05 -20.84
N LEU A 103 8.73 -10.66 -19.81
CA LEU A 103 9.88 -9.76 -19.96
C LEU A 103 11.14 -10.49 -20.46
N GLY A 104 11.20 -11.82 -20.31
CA GLY A 104 12.37 -12.63 -20.68
C GLY A 104 13.64 -12.29 -19.88
N ARG A 105 13.50 -11.52 -18.81
CA ARG A 105 14.57 -10.92 -18.00
C ARG A 105 14.17 -10.86 -16.53
N SER A 106 14.43 -11.95 -15.81
CA SER A 106 14.05 -12.08 -14.40
C SER A 106 14.72 -11.03 -13.50
N GLU A 107 15.89 -10.52 -13.88
CA GLU A 107 16.66 -9.51 -13.15
C GLU A 107 16.00 -8.12 -13.11
N LEU A 108 15.00 -7.88 -13.97
CA LEU A 108 14.22 -6.65 -13.98
C LEU A 108 13.06 -6.66 -12.98
N VAL A 109 12.73 -7.82 -12.43
CA VAL A 109 11.56 -8.06 -11.57
C VAL A 109 12.00 -8.27 -10.14
N GLN A 110 11.58 -7.38 -9.25
CA GLN A 110 11.81 -7.49 -7.81
C GLN A 110 10.48 -7.75 -7.11
N ASP A 111 10.33 -8.91 -6.47
CA ASP A 111 9.16 -9.18 -5.63
C ASP A 111 9.32 -8.53 -4.26
N GLU A 112 8.21 -8.09 -3.67
CA GLU A 112 8.10 -7.61 -2.30
C GLU A 112 9.05 -6.43 -1.99
N LEU A 113 9.33 -5.54 -2.96
CA LEU A 113 10.25 -4.41 -2.78
C LEU A 113 9.73 -3.42 -1.72
N VAL A 114 10.62 -2.93 -0.83
CA VAL A 114 10.28 -1.84 0.11
C VAL A 114 10.61 -0.49 -0.51
N ILE A 115 9.62 0.41 -0.51
CA ILE A 115 9.72 1.80 -0.99
C ILE A 115 9.53 2.76 0.19
N GLU A 116 10.34 3.83 0.23
CA GLU A 116 10.36 4.82 1.33
C GLU A 116 10.44 4.17 2.73
N ASP A 117 11.16 3.04 2.80
CA ASP A 117 11.35 2.25 4.01
C ASP A 117 10.08 1.68 4.65
N CYS A 118 8.88 1.88 4.11
CA CYS A 118 7.63 1.48 4.78
C CYS A 118 6.55 0.89 3.86
N LEU A 119 6.69 0.99 2.54
CA LEU A 119 5.71 0.50 1.59
C LEU A 119 6.25 -0.76 0.90
N VAL A 120 5.78 -1.93 1.32
CA VAL A 120 6.08 -3.21 0.63
C VAL A 120 5.17 -3.31 -0.58
N VAL A 121 5.72 -3.51 -1.77
CA VAL A 121 4.96 -3.64 -3.04
C VAL A 121 5.16 -5.02 -3.63
N ASP A 122 4.11 -5.62 -4.18
CA ASP A 122 4.14 -7.05 -4.55
C ASP A 122 5.19 -7.32 -5.64
N ILE A 123 5.15 -6.56 -6.75
CA ILE A 123 6.10 -6.72 -7.84
C ILE A 123 6.55 -5.33 -8.33
N ALA A 124 7.85 -5.09 -8.36
CA ALA A 124 8.46 -3.87 -8.86
C ALA A 124 9.28 -4.13 -10.14
N LEU A 125 9.22 -3.16 -11.06
CA LEU A 125 10.07 -3.06 -12.24
C LEU A 125 10.85 -1.73 -12.17
N PRO A 126 11.92 -1.64 -11.35
CA PRO A 126 12.53 -0.34 -10.99
C PRO A 126 13.03 0.46 -12.19
N ARG A 127 13.63 -0.22 -13.19
CA ARG A 127 14.13 0.44 -14.41
C ARG A 127 13.05 1.09 -15.26
N LEU A 128 11.80 0.64 -15.11
CA LEU A 128 10.65 1.18 -15.83
C LEU A 128 9.81 2.12 -14.97
N HIS A 129 10.19 2.30 -13.69
CA HIS A 129 9.41 3.04 -12.70
C HIS A 129 7.95 2.54 -12.59
N VAL A 130 7.76 1.22 -12.69
CA VAL A 130 6.44 0.56 -12.60
C VAL A 130 6.37 -0.33 -11.38
N LEU A 131 5.20 -0.34 -10.76
CA LEU A 131 4.81 -1.24 -9.69
C LEU A 131 3.55 -1.99 -10.10
N ILE A 132 3.47 -3.27 -9.77
CA ILE A 132 2.29 -4.11 -9.96
C ILE A 132 1.86 -4.59 -8.57
N GLU A 133 0.68 -4.14 -8.14
CA GLU A 133 -0.01 -4.64 -6.96
C GLU A 133 -0.89 -5.83 -7.37
N VAL A 134 -0.85 -6.90 -6.59
CA VAL A 134 -1.63 -8.12 -6.78
C VAL A 134 -2.73 -8.16 -5.74
N ASP A 135 -3.87 -7.59 -6.09
CA ASP A 135 -4.97 -7.40 -5.15
C ASP A 135 -5.78 -8.68 -4.98
N GLY A 136 -5.49 -9.39 -3.89
CA GLY A 136 -6.29 -10.51 -3.39
C GLY A 136 -7.71 -10.08 -2.97
N SER A 137 -8.55 -11.05 -2.62
CA SER A 137 -9.96 -10.79 -2.23
C SER A 137 -10.11 -9.86 -1.02
N SER A 138 -9.16 -9.89 -0.08
CA SER A 138 -9.12 -9.01 1.09
C SER A 138 -8.93 -7.52 0.77
N HIS A 139 -8.49 -7.19 -0.45
CA HIS A 139 -8.27 -5.80 -0.87
C HIS A 139 -9.56 -5.11 -1.34
N PHE A 140 -10.67 -5.85 -1.44
CA PHE A 140 -11.94 -5.35 -1.95
C PHE A 140 -13.01 -5.34 -0.87
N ILE A 141 -13.85 -4.32 -0.90
CA ILE A 141 -15.09 -4.20 -0.14
C ILE A 141 -16.28 -4.29 -1.09
N THR A 142 -17.38 -4.86 -0.62
CA THR A 142 -18.63 -4.87 -1.38
C THR A 142 -19.40 -3.58 -1.11
N ARG A 143 -19.64 -2.80 -2.16
CA ARG A 143 -20.49 -1.62 -2.09
C ARG A 143 -21.95 -2.04 -2.02
N LEU A 144 -22.55 -1.86 -0.85
CA LEU A 144 -23.99 -2.04 -0.67
C LEU A 144 -24.74 -0.98 -1.49
N ARG A 145 -25.61 -1.42 -2.41
CA ARG A 145 -26.60 -0.52 -3.04
C ARG A 145 -27.85 -0.48 -2.15
N GLY A 146 -28.48 0.69 -2.05
CA GLY A 146 -29.83 0.78 -1.50
C GLY A 146 -30.79 -0.11 -2.29
N ALA A 147 -31.86 -0.59 -1.65
CA ALA A 147 -32.77 -1.64 -2.14
C ALA A 147 -33.45 -1.40 -3.52
N ALA A 148 -33.19 -0.26 -4.18
CA ALA A 148 -33.86 0.16 -5.40
C ALA A 148 -33.11 -0.15 -6.71
N VAL A 149 -31.93 -0.80 -6.69
CA VAL A 149 -31.16 -1.06 -7.93
C VAL A 149 -30.99 -2.56 -8.16
N GLU A 150 -32.03 -3.10 -8.78
CA GLU A 150 -32.16 -4.24 -9.70
C GLU A 150 -31.11 -5.37 -9.70
N ALA A 151 -31.66 -6.59 -9.69
CA ALA A 151 -31.03 -7.91 -9.69
C ALA A 151 -30.28 -8.28 -10.99
N THR A 152 -29.79 -7.31 -11.76
CA THR A 152 -29.17 -7.52 -13.09
C THR A 152 -27.66 -7.26 -13.12
N ALA A 153 -27.09 -6.71 -12.05
CA ALA A 153 -25.65 -6.47 -11.96
C ALA A 153 -24.89 -7.73 -11.52
N SER A 154 -23.85 -8.11 -12.28
CA SER A 154 -22.91 -9.15 -11.87
C SER A 154 -22.30 -8.82 -10.50
N LYS A 155 -22.13 -9.82 -9.62
CA LYS A 155 -21.58 -9.66 -8.25
C LYS A 155 -20.26 -8.88 -8.22
N ASP A 156 -19.45 -8.95 -9.28
CA ASP A 156 -18.17 -8.26 -9.39
C ASP A 156 -18.30 -6.74 -9.63
N GLN A 157 -19.45 -6.26 -10.14
CA GLN A 157 -19.70 -4.83 -10.37
C GLN A 157 -19.84 -4.02 -9.07
N HIS A 158 -19.82 -4.69 -7.93
CA HIS A 158 -19.95 -4.09 -6.60
C HIS A 158 -18.65 -4.12 -5.80
N LEU A 159 -17.56 -4.66 -6.35
CA LEU A 159 -16.28 -4.71 -5.67
C LEU A 159 -15.52 -3.41 -5.87
N GLU A 160 -15.09 -2.82 -4.76
CA GLU A 160 -14.29 -1.60 -4.75
C GLU A 160 -13.07 -1.80 -3.85
N LEU A 161 -11.91 -1.26 -4.23
CA LEU A 161 -10.73 -1.34 -3.39
C LEU A 161 -10.96 -0.68 -2.03
N CYS A 162 -10.49 -1.33 -0.97
CA CYS A 162 -10.55 -0.79 0.37
C CYS A 162 -9.69 0.48 0.50
N GLY A 163 -9.98 1.28 1.53
CA GLY A 163 -9.29 2.55 1.76
C GLY A 163 -7.76 2.42 1.89
N ALA A 164 -7.30 1.35 2.54
CA ALA A 164 -5.87 1.08 2.72
C ALA A 164 -5.15 0.85 1.37
N SER A 165 -5.70 0.00 0.50
CA SER A 165 -5.16 -0.25 -0.85
C SER A 165 -5.12 1.03 -1.67
N LYS A 166 -6.21 1.81 -1.68
CA LYS A 166 -6.27 3.09 -2.40
C LYS A 166 -5.26 4.11 -1.87
N PHE A 167 -5.11 4.19 -0.55
CA PHE A 167 -4.17 5.10 0.08
C PHE A 167 -2.73 4.74 -0.30
N LYS A 168 -2.34 3.48 -0.15
CA LYS A 168 -1.02 2.97 -0.57
C LYS A 168 -0.71 3.32 -2.02
N ARG A 169 -1.64 3.02 -2.95
CA ARG A 169 -1.46 3.34 -4.38
C ARG A 169 -1.26 4.84 -4.62
N ARG A 170 -2.03 5.69 -3.95
CA ARG A 170 -1.89 7.15 -4.07
C ARG A 170 -0.52 7.63 -3.60
N LEU A 171 0.00 7.09 -2.49
CA LEU A 171 1.35 7.40 -2.01
C LEU A 171 2.42 7.01 -3.04
N LEU A 172 2.34 5.78 -3.56
CA LEU A 172 3.28 5.28 -4.58
C LEU A 172 3.25 6.15 -5.85
N GLN A 173 2.06 6.54 -6.31
CA GLN A 173 1.91 7.46 -7.44
C GLN A 173 2.52 8.83 -7.17
N ARG A 174 2.35 9.37 -5.95
CA ARG A 174 2.97 10.64 -5.54
C ARG A 174 4.49 10.57 -5.42
N LEU A 175 5.04 9.38 -5.19
CA LEU A 175 6.47 9.09 -5.28
C LEU A 175 6.94 8.92 -6.75
N GLY A 176 6.06 9.16 -7.71
CA GLY A 176 6.34 9.14 -9.15
C GLY A 176 6.12 7.78 -9.82
N TRP A 177 5.77 6.73 -9.07
CA TRP A 177 5.65 5.38 -9.62
C TRP A 177 4.39 5.21 -10.45
N GLN A 178 4.52 4.49 -11.55
CA GLN A 178 3.38 3.99 -12.30
C GLN A 178 2.83 2.73 -11.62
N VAL A 179 1.75 2.89 -10.87
CA VAL A 179 1.10 1.75 -10.20
C VAL A 179 0.10 1.08 -11.14
N ARG A 180 0.19 -0.24 -11.25
CA ARG A 180 -0.75 -1.11 -11.95
C ARG A 180 -1.28 -2.16 -10.98
N SER A 181 -2.44 -2.72 -11.30
CA SER A 181 -3.15 -3.63 -10.42
C SER A 181 -3.58 -4.86 -11.19
N VAL A 182 -3.31 -6.03 -10.62
CA VAL A 182 -3.84 -7.31 -11.07
C VAL A 182 -4.83 -7.79 -10.04
N GLU A 183 -6.11 -7.57 -10.35
CA GLU A 183 -7.20 -7.88 -9.44
C GLU A 183 -7.54 -9.38 -9.48
N TRP A 184 -7.71 -10.02 -8.32
CA TRP A 184 -7.95 -11.46 -8.22
C TRP A 184 -9.13 -11.95 -9.09
N HIS A 185 -10.24 -11.21 -9.06
CA HIS A 185 -11.49 -11.60 -9.73
C HIS A 185 -11.35 -11.45 -11.25
N THR A 186 -10.62 -10.42 -11.72
CA THR A 186 -10.23 -10.29 -13.13
C THR A 186 -9.30 -11.42 -13.55
N TRP A 187 -8.28 -11.72 -12.75
CA TRP A 187 -7.31 -12.78 -13.05
C TRP A 187 -7.93 -14.18 -13.13
N GLN A 188 -8.87 -14.49 -12.23
CA GLN A 188 -9.57 -15.79 -12.21
C GLN A 188 -10.44 -16.00 -13.45
N ARG A 189 -11.03 -14.94 -14.01
CA ARG A 189 -11.83 -15.03 -15.24
C ARG A 189 -10.99 -15.28 -16.50
N LEU A 190 -9.68 -15.02 -16.45
CA LEU A 190 -8.76 -15.35 -17.53
C LEU A 190 -8.54 -16.87 -17.52
N GLY A 191 -9.33 -17.57 -18.35
CA GLY A 191 -9.40 -19.04 -18.41
C GLY A 191 -8.18 -19.72 -19.04
N SER A 192 -7.21 -18.96 -19.55
CA SER A 192 -6.00 -19.51 -20.18
C SER A 192 -4.75 -18.65 -19.91
N ASN A 193 -3.58 -19.29 -20.03
CA ASN A 193 -2.30 -18.58 -19.95
C ASN A 193 -2.17 -17.51 -21.03
N ALA A 194 -2.64 -17.76 -22.26
CA ALA A 194 -2.61 -16.78 -23.34
C ALA A 194 -3.39 -15.49 -23.00
N GLN A 195 -4.57 -15.63 -22.38
CA GLN A 195 -5.36 -14.48 -21.92
C GLN A 195 -4.67 -13.72 -20.78
N ARG A 196 -4.03 -14.42 -19.83
CA ARG A 196 -3.23 -13.81 -18.77
C ARG A 196 -2.02 -13.05 -19.32
N SER A 197 -1.32 -13.65 -20.28
CA SER A 197 -0.22 -13.01 -21.01
C SER A 197 -0.68 -11.72 -21.68
N GLN A 198 -1.80 -11.79 -22.41
CA GLN A 198 -2.35 -10.64 -23.12
C GLN A 198 -2.77 -9.53 -22.16
N HIS A 199 -3.44 -9.88 -21.06
CA HIS A 199 -3.84 -8.93 -20.02
C HIS A 199 -2.62 -8.21 -19.43
N LEU A 200 -1.57 -8.94 -19.05
CA LEU A 200 -0.34 -8.34 -18.52
C LEU A 200 0.41 -7.50 -19.56
N ARG A 201 0.43 -7.93 -20.84
CA ARG A 201 0.99 -7.10 -21.91
C ARG A 201 0.24 -5.78 -22.06
N GLN A 202 -1.10 -5.79 -22.01
CA GLN A 202 -1.89 -4.55 -22.07
C GLN A 202 -1.60 -3.64 -20.87
N LEU A 203 -1.53 -4.24 -19.67
CA LEU A 203 -1.21 -3.55 -18.43
C LEU A 203 0.18 -2.89 -18.49
N LEU A 204 1.18 -3.59 -19.05
CA LEU A 204 2.55 -3.10 -19.22
C LEU A 204 2.75 -2.17 -20.42
N ALA A 205 2.00 -2.34 -21.52
CA ALA A 205 2.14 -1.51 -22.72
C ALA A 205 1.79 -0.04 -22.46
N SER A 206 0.91 0.22 -21.48
CA SER A 206 0.56 1.57 -21.01
C SER A 206 1.71 2.33 -20.33
N VAL A 207 2.91 1.74 -20.25
CA VAL A 207 4.09 2.30 -19.57
C VAL A 207 5.08 2.93 -20.56
N GLY A 208 4.95 2.63 -21.86
CA GLY A 208 5.82 3.18 -22.91
C GLY A 208 5.11 4.20 -23.79
N ALA A 209 5.11 5.46 -23.36
CA ALA A 209 5.02 6.67 -24.20
C ALA A 209 5.89 7.76 -23.58
#